data_AF-A0A352NHH8-F1
#
_entry.id   AF-A0A352NHH8-F1
#
_cell.length_a   1.000
_cell.length_b   1.000
_cell.length_c   1.000
_cell.angle_alpha   90.00
_cell.angle_beta   90.00
_cell.angle_gamma   90.00
#
_symmetry.space_group_name_H-M   'P 1'
#
loop_
_entity.id
_entity.type
_entity.pdbx_description
1 polymer ?
#
loop_
_entity_poly.entity_id
_entity_poly.type
_entity_poly.pdbx_seq_one_letter_code
_entity_poly.pdbx_strand_id
1 'polypeptide(L)' 'MEDQSNQLIIKGSDSGYVKISDDVVKIIAGMAAMEIQGVSGMTGGIAGGLAEKLGRKNLSRGVKAE' A
#
# COMPACT_ATOMS: atom_id res chain seq x y z
N MET A 1 -9.19 20.98 8.52
CA MET A 1 -8.35 19.78 8.31
C MET A 1 -9.29 18.61 8.51
N GLU A 2 -9.91 18.13 7.43
CA GLU A 2 -10.87 17.03 7.50
C GLU A 2 -10.11 15.74 7.74
N ASP A 3 -10.53 15.02 8.77
CA ASP A 3 -10.04 13.68 9.10
C ASP A 3 -10.61 12.70 8.05
N GLN A 4 -9.94 12.63 6.90
CA GLN A 4 -10.23 11.64 5.86
C GLN A 4 -9.70 10.28 6.32
N SER A 5 -10.45 9.64 7.22
CA SER A 5 -10.26 8.24 7.58
C SER A 5 -10.73 7.34 6.43
N ASN A 6 -9.97 7.35 5.33
CA ASN A 6 -10.16 6.43 4.22
C ASN A 6 -9.87 5.00 4.72
N GLN A 7 -10.92 4.18 4.75
CA GLN A 7 -10.88 2.80 5.20
C GLN A 7 -11.76 1.96 4.27
N LEU A 8 -11.22 0.83 3.83
CA LEU A 8 -11.99 -0.16 3.09
C LEU A 8 -12.90 -0.92 4.04
N ILE A 9 -14.21 -0.91 3.77
CA ILE A 9 -15.20 -1.66 4.56
C ILE A 9 -15.73 -2.84 3.75
N ILE A 10 -15.38 -4.05 4.16
CA ILE A 10 -15.93 -5.29 3.58
C ILE A 10 -17.19 -5.66 4.37
N LYS A 11 -18.33 -5.73 3.70
CA LYS A 11 -19.61 -6.21 4.27
C LYS A 11 -19.75 -7.70 4.00
N GLY A 12 -19.79 -8.51 5.05
CA GLY A 12 -20.22 -9.90 4.95
C GLY A 12 -21.75 -9.97 5.00
N SER A 13 -22.35 -10.83 4.18
CA SER A 13 -23.82 -10.97 4.03
C SER A 13 -24.54 -11.08 5.38
N ASP A 14 -23.97 -11.84 6.32
CA ASP A 14 -24.51 -12.08 7.67
C ASP A 14 -23.46 -11.91 8.79
N SER A 15 -22.26 -11.43 8.48
CA SER A 15 -21.07 -11.56 9.35
C SER A 15 -20.56 -10.24 9.95
N GLY A 16 -21.31 -9.14 9.81
CA GLY A 16 -20.87 -7.80 10.21
C GLY A 16 -19.92 -7.16 9.18
N TYR A 17 -19.15 -6.16 9.61
CA TYR A 17 -18.23 -5.41 8.74
C TYR A 17 -16.78 -5.50 9.21
N VAL A 18 -15.86 -5.65 8.26
CA VAL A 18 -14.41 -5.58 8.52
C VAL A 18 -13.90 -4.24 8.01
N LYS A 19 -13.23 -3.49 8.90
CA LYS A 19 -12.56 -2.24 8.56
C LYS A 19 -11.08 -2.52 8.31
N ILE A 20 -10.62 -2.20 7.13
CA ILE A 20 -9.22 -2.36 6.72
C ILE A 20 -8.65 -0.96 6.50
N SER A 21 -7.53 -0.68 7.15
CA SER A 21 -6.78 0.55 6.92
C SER A 21 -6.17 0.54 5.52
N ASP A 22 -6.16 1.69 4.86
CA ASP A 22 -5.50 1.87 3.56
C ASP A 22 -4.02 1.45 3.56
N ASP A 23 -3.33 1.61 4.69
CA ASP A 23 -1.93 1.20 4.79
C ASP A 23 -1.77 -0.32 4.61
N VAL A 24 -2.73 -1.11 5.10
CA VAL A 24 -2.75 -2.57 4.92
C VAL A 24 -2.91 -2.90 3.43
N VAL A 25 -3.84 -2.22 2.76
CA VAL A 25 -4.07 -2.39 1.31
C VAL A 25 -2.81 -2.05 0.52
N LYS A 26 -2.16 -0.93 0.83
CA LYS A 26 -0.93 -0.49 0.16
C LYS A 26 0.23 -1.47 0.35
N ILE A 27 0.39 -2.04 1.55
CA ILE A 27 1.45 -3.03 1.81
C ILE A 27 1.21 -4.30 1.00
N ILE A 28 -0.02 -4.82 0.98
CA ILE A 28 -0.36 -6.05 0.25
C ILE A 28 -0.19 -5.83 -1.26
N ALA A 29 -0.69 -4.71 -1.79
CA ALA A 29 -0.51 -4.36 -3.20
C ALA A 29 0.97 -4.21 -3.57
N GLY A 30 1.78 -3.63 -2.67
CA GLY A 30 3.21 -3.53 -2.82
C GLY A 30 3.94 -4.87 -2.87
N MET A 31 3.59 -5.77 -1.95
CA MET A 31 4.10 -7.14 -1.96
C MET A 31 3.74 -7.87 -3.25
N ALA A 32 2.47 -7.84 -3.64
CA ALA A 32 1.98 -8.54 -4.82
C ALA A 32 2.64 -8.02 -6.11
N ALA A 33 2.81 -6.69 -6.25
CA ALA A 33 3.45 -6.11 -7.41
C ALA A 33 4.94 -6.50 -7.54
N MET A 34 5.65 -6.67 -6.42
CA MET A 34 7.06 -7.07 -6.43
C MET A 34 7.31 -8.52 -6.82
N GLU A 35 6.29 -9.38 -6.78
CA GLU A 35 6.38 -10.77 -7.21
C GLU A 35 6.19 -10.92 -8.74
N ILE A 36 5.75 -9.88 -9.43
CA ILE A 36 5.49 -9.94 -10.87
C ILE A 36 6.79 -9.78 -11.66
N GLN A 37 7.07 -10.75 -12.53
CA GLN A 37 8.24 -10.72 -13.40
C GLN A 37 8.23 -9.47 -14.31
N GLY A 38 9.36 -8.78 -14.38
CA GLY A 38 9.51 -7.54 -15.15
C GLY A 38 9.23 -6.27 -14.35
N VAL A 39 8.72 -6.37 -13.11
CA VAL A 39 8.62 -5.23 -12.20
C VAL A 39 9.96 -5.01 -11.51
N SER A 40 10.71 -3.97 -11.94
CA SER A 40 12.03 -3.65 -11.37
C SER A 40 11.99 -2.86 -10.05
N GLY A 41 10.84 -2.27 -9.71
CA GLY A 41 10.69 -1.40 -8.54
C GLY A 41 9.34 -0.70 -8.53
N MET A 42 8.94 -0.18 -7.37
CA MET A 42 7.73 0.63 -7.20
C MET A 42 8.12 2.07 -6.85
N THR A 43 7.49 3.06 -7.50
CA THR A 43 7.97 4.45 -7.47
C THR A 43 7.53 5.19 -6.21
N GLY A 44 8.46 5.47 -5.29
CA GLY A 44 8.26 6.37 -4.15
C GLY A 44 8.68 7.83 -4.37
N GLY A 45 8.98 8.25 -5.60
CA GLY A 45 9.60 9.55 -5.92
C GLY A 45 11.12 9.61 -5.69
N ILE A 46 11.74 10.77 -5.97
CA ILE A 46 13.22 10.96 -5.98
C ILE A 46 13.84 10.69 -4.59
N ALA A 47 13.15 11.06 -3.50
CA ALA A 47 13.57 10.77 -2.13
C ALA A 47 13.42 9.28 -1.76
N GLY A 48 12.54 8.55 -2.45
CA GLY A 48 12.34 7.11 -2.26
C GLY A 48 13.51 6.28 -2.76
N GLY A 49 14.04 6.60 -3.94
CA GLY A 49 15.12 5.84 -4.58
C GLY A 49 16.46 5.89 -3.82
N LEU A 50 16.73 6.94 -3.05
CA LEU A 50 17.93 7.03 -2.22
C LEU A 50 17.81 6.18 -0.94
N ALA A 51 16.63 6.17 -0.32
CA ALA A 51 16.35 5.38 0.88
C ALA A 51 16.33 3.86 0.59
N GLU A 52 15.80 3.46 -0.57
CA GLU A 52 15.84 2.06 -1.02
C GLU A 52 17.27 1.59 -1.30
N LYS A 53 18.11 2.44 -1.90
CA LYS A 53 19.55 2.15 -2.11
C LYS A 53 20.33 2.06 -0.79
N LEU A 54 19.90 2.74 0.26
CA LEU A 54 20.46 2.63 1.62
C LEU A 54 19.90 1.43 2.42
N GLY A 55 19.11 0.55 1.80
CA GLY A 55 18.63 -0.69 2.43
C GLY A 55 17.32 -0.56 3.21
N ARG A 56 16.68 0.62 3.23
CA ARG A 56 15.34 0.79 3.81
C ARG A 56 14.27 0.58 2.73
N LYS A 57 13.88 -0.68 2.52
CA LYS A 57 12.75 -1.05 1.66
C LYS A 57 11.44 -0.67 2.33
N ASN A 58 10.55 0.02 1.59
CA ASN A 58 9.22 0.34 2.07
C ASN A 58 8.19 -0.01 0.98
N LEU A 59 7.47 -1.10 1.18
CA LEU A 59 6.61 -1.73 0.18
C LEU A 59 5.31 -0.96 -0.07
N SER A 60 4.88 -0.09 0.84
CA SER A 60 3.69 0.74 0.62
C SER A 60 3.94 1.96 -0.27
N ARG A 61 5.22 2.24 -0.61
CA ARG A 61 5.58 3.41 -1.44
C ARG A 61 5.23 3.16 -2.91
N GLY A 62 4.65 4.19 -3.53
CA GLY A 62 4.21 4.13 -4.94
C GLY A 62 2.86 3.50 -5.16
N VAL A 63 2.16 3.11 -4.09
CA VAL A 63 0.77 2.66 -4.12
C VAL A 63 -0.13 3.76 -3.56
N LYS A 64 -1.04 4.28 -4.39
CA LYS A 64 -2.13 5.13 -3.93
C LYS A 64 -3.34 4.24 -3.67
N ALA A 65 -3.90 4.32 -2.47
CA ALA A 65 -5.22 3.81 -2.15
C ALA A 65 -6.09 5.01 -1.78
N GLU A 66 -7.34 4.98 -2.23
CA GLU A 66 -8.36 6.01 -2.01
C GLU A 66 -9.69 5.34 -1.61
#